data_AF-A0A7V2RKE3-F1
#
_entry.id   AF-A0A7V2RKE3-F1
#
_cell.length_a   1.000
_cell.length_b   1.000
_cell.length_c   1.000
_cell.angle_alpha   90.00
_cell.angle_beta   90.00
_cell.angle_gamma   90.00
#
_symmetry.space_group_name_H-M   'P 1'
#
loop_
_entity.id
_entity.type
_entity.pdbx_description
1 polymer ?
#
loop_
_entity_poly.entity_id
_entity_poly.type
_entity_poly.pdbx_seq_one_letter_code
_entity_poly.pdbx_strand_id
1 'polypeptide(L)'
;MSAKRRHACINGHPIKNTKKTTAIQIAKNMFQLFLKTSKITQKDWESAYRRITSILENFPTKIIRLESYNGFSPELDKKHFDLIMDKGTPNEHISFWGDWMSYTGCITVRFYKNWEKQLELESTGEEVNQDKPITWYPHTPYKDDGSLPISNGIMPVRYHYIDTEGAHYRFALIAIGILLENLFPGRAFMTLWDENEESIDAVINWLEIHFNENFERPLFFDKTRLLETFINEYKNKKEAVCRMANLYRKKHKQNMEFAIKHIGYQPTFEFYAEVLADTSFGTFGFSDILMPWIAVTEDLEASLNLISASKQLLLSDKENERNIEKAAKYDLSYILKDLLGNYILWTPEQREQLEHFYTNKEALETGQEDLFGVMRRMMGYRVDICPIYATEKELFEAFMYHDPKKGAVFKKIIDDWINKNSNKYVDLKQKLEEKQREYEAAKLQPETGEADETMLYRSIKNFIEQYPKHEQFFIEKAIHANPNYIRIDEAMDDLKERVEKIIRSDKHQEYANRVKAFPKDRNINYIRSRIKEIGYSVHPEFERWLDEEQNENTLFHLHFLLALKLYDRDAHFARFRLLWDKGNWEHWQVSAKTRSINWSGEKGILP
;
A
#
# COMPACT_ATOMS: atom_id res chain seq x y z
N MET A 1 8.01 46.94 -45.77
CA MET A 1 8.23 45.75 -46.61
C MET A 1 7.28 44.66 -46.15
N SER A 2 6.24 44.38 -46.93
CA SER A 2 5.16 43.44 -46.61
C SER A 2 4.85 42.56 -47.82
N ALA A 3 4.62 41.26 -47.62
CA ALA A 3 3.73 40.36 -48.39
C ALA A 3 3.88 38.94 -47.80
N LYS A 4 2.85 38.32 -47.21
CA LYS A 4 1.74 37.51 -47.79
C LYS A 4 2.13 36.09 -48.31
N ARG A 5 1.55 35.10 -47.61
CA ARG A 5 0.91 33.81 -48.03
C ARG A 5 1.76 32.67 -48.63
N ARG A 6 1.57 31.44 -48.10
CA ARG A 6 0.79 30.26 -48.63
C ARG A 6 1.19 28.98 -47.85
N HIS A 7 0.23 28.24 -47.23
CA HIS A 7 -0.34 26.91 -47.61
C HIS A 7 0.71 25.77 -47.68
N ALA A 8 0.53 24.53 -47.19
CA ALA A 8 -0.56 23.78 -46.58
C ALA A 8 -0.03 22.45 -45.96
N CYS A 9 -0.83 21.84 -45.08
CA CYS A 9 -0.96 20.42 -44.67
C CYS A 9 0.27 19.52 -44.48
N ILE A 10 0.34 18.81 -43.33
CA ILE A 10 0.50 17.34 -43.23
C ILE A 10 0.00 16.84 -41.87
N ASN A 11 -0.74 15.74 -41.97
CA ASN A 11 -1.34 14.80 -41.03
C ASN A 11 -0.67 14.55 -39.65
N GLY A 12 -1.54 14.50 -38.63
CA GLY A 12 -1.77 13.33 -37.78
C GLY A 12 -0.61 12.74 -36.97
N HIS A 13 -0.57 13.05 -35.67
CA HIS A 13 -0.36 12.06 -34.60
C HIS A 13 -0.87 12.63 -33.25
N PRO A 14 -1.48 11.79 -32.39
CA PRO A 14 -2.01 12.23 -31.10
C PRO A 14 -0.86 12.55 -30.14
N ILE A 15 -0.91 13.74 -29.55
CA ILE A 15 -0.07 14.11 -28.41
C ILE A 15 -0.41 13.14 -27.26
N LYS A 16 0.53 12.25 -26.95
CA LYS A 16 0.46 11.36 -25.78
C LYS A 16 0.37 12.21 -24.52
N ASN A 17 -0.83 12.26 -23.95
CA ASN A 17 -1.10 12.73 -22.61
C ASN A 17 -0.54 11.70 -21.60
N THR A 18 0.78 11.68 -21.41
CA THR A 18 1.44 10.91 -20.36
C THR A 18 1.95 11.87 -19.31
N LYS A 19 1.10 12.26 -18.35
CA LYS A 19 1.53 12.84 -17.05
C LYS A 19 0.44 13.11 -15.99
N LYS A 20 -0.71 12.43 -16.01
CA LYS A 20 -1.76 12.65 -14.99
C LYS A 20 -2.40 11.42 -14.34
N THR A 21 -1.83 10.23 -14.52
CA THR A 21 -2.44 8.98 -13.99
C THR A 21 -1.60 8.27 -12.94
N THR A 22 -0.60 8.93 -12.34
CA THR A 22 0.31 8.27 -11.39
C THR A 22 0.08 8.69 -9.93
N ALA A 23 -0.74 9.71 -9.65
CA ALA A 23 -0.91 10.21 -8.28
C ALA A 23 -1.99 9.50 -7.45
N ILE A 24 -2.88 8.70 -8.06
CA ILE A 24 -4.08 8.19 -7.36
C ILE A 24 -3.94 6.73 -6.89
N GLN A 25 -2.87 6.00 -7.28
CA GLN A 25 -2.70 4.58 -6.96
C GLN A 25 -1.52 4.25 -6.01
N ILE A 26 -0.85 5.25 -5.41
CA ILE A 26 0.39 5.05 -4.61
C ILE A 26 0.13 4.96 -3.09
N ALA A 27 -1.09 5.21 -2.62
CA ALA A 27 -1.36 5.31 -1.18
C ALA A 27 -1.70 3.96 -0.52
N LYS A 28 -0.83 2.95 -0.63
CA LYS A 28 -0.97 1.69 0.10
C LYS A 28 0.29 1.47 0.95
N ASN A 29 0.17 1.62 2.27
CA ASN A 29 1.19 1.32 3.29
C ASN A 29 2.24 2.43 3.57
N MET A 30 1.77 3.61 3.99
CA MET A 30 2.64 4.71 4.45
C MET A 30 2.77 4.67 5.99
N PHE A 31 4.02 4.65 6.48
CA PHE A 31 4.35 4.78 7.91
C PHE A 31 4.74 6.22 8.24
N GLN A 32 4.23 6.75 9.36
CA GLN A 32 4.66 8.03 9.92
C GLN A 32 4.93 7.89 11.41
N LEU A 33 5.99 8.55 11.86
CA LEU A 33 6.38 8.67 13.26
C LEU A 33 6.56 10.14 13.58
N PHE A 34 5.81 10.62 14.56
CA PHE A 34 5.92 11.97 15.08
C PHE A 34 6.64 11.92 16.42
N LEU A 35 7.52 12.90 16.67
CA LEU A 35 8.21 13.09 17.94
C LEU A 35 8.02 14.51 18.48
N LYS A 36 7.68 14.62 19.77
CA LYS A 36 7.59 15.89 20.50
C LYS A 36 8.96 16.25 21.07
N THR A 37 9.77 16.87 20.22
CA THR A 37 11.15 17.25 20.48
C THR A 37 11.42 17.97 21.80
N SER A 38 10.55 18.91 22.19
CA SER A 38 10.69 19.71 23.41
C SER A 38 10.60 18.89 24.69
N LYS A 39 10.16 17.63 24.59
CA LYS A 39 9.94 16.71 25.71
C LYS A 39 10.81 15.44 25.64
N ILE A 40 11.73 15.34 24.69
CA ILE A 40 12.68 14.22 24.55
C ILE A 40 14.09 14.75 24.81
N THR A 41 14.76 14.19 25.81
CA THR A 41 16.16 14.56 26.12
C THR A 41 17.16 13.68 25.38
N GLN A 42 18.42 14.13 25.28
CA GLN A 42 19.52 13.31 24.74
C GLN A 42 19.62 11.94 25.44
N LYS A 43 19.48 11.90 26.77
CA LYS A 43 19.55 10.67 27.57
C LYS A 43 18.42 9.70 27.23
N ASP A 44 17.20 10.22 27.09
CA ASP A 44 16.04 9.44 26.67
C ASP A 44 16.27 8.82 25.29
N TRP A 45 16.75 9.66 24.35
CA TRP A 45 17.02 9.26 22.99
C TRP A 45 18.15 8.22 22.88
N GLU A 46 19.23 8.33 23.64
CA GLU A 46 20.30 7.31 23.69
C GLU A 46 19.81 5.95 24.19
N SER A 47 18.85 5.95 25.12
CA SER A 47 18.18 4.72 25.55
C SER A 47 17.35 4.11 24.41
N ALA A 48 16.57 4.93 23.73
CA ALA A 48 15.79 4.51 22.57
C ALA A 48 16.69 3.99 21.44
N TYR A 49 17.76 4.71 21.11
CA TYR A 49 18.73 4.33 20.08
C TYR A 49 19.31 2.94 20.31
N ARG A 50 19.74 2.62 21.55
CA ARG A 50 20.24 1.28 21.90
C ARG A 50 19.20 0.19 21.69
N ARG A 51 17.94 0.45 22.04
CA ARG A 51 16.84 -0.51 21.85
C ARG A 51 16.45 -0.64 20.38
N ILE A 52 16.50 0.44 19.60
CA ILE A 52 16.35 0.41 18.14
C ILE A 52 17.44 -0.43 17.50
N THR A 53 18.71 -0.26 17.92
CA THR A 53 19.83 -1.11 17.47
C THR A 53 19.52 -2.58 17.75
N SER A 54 19.10 -2.91 18.97
CA SER A 54 18.76 -4.27 19.36
C SER A 54 17.63 -4.86 18.52
N ILE A 55 16.58 -4.08 18.21
CA ILE A 55 15.51 -4.52 17.30
C ILE A 55 16.09 -4.90 15.95
N LEU A 56 16.91 -4.05 15.36
CA LEU A 56 17.39 -4.23 13.98
C LEU A 56 18.43 -5.36 13.86
N GLU A 57 19.25 -5.58 14.90
CA GLU A 57 20.23 -6.66 14.95
C GLU A 57 19.59 -8.04 15.14
N ASN A 58 18.45 -8.11 15.85
CA ASN A 58 17.78 -9.37 16.21
C ASN A 58 16.46 -9.58 15.48
N PHE A 59 16.11 -8.70 14.52
CA PHE A 59 14.86 -8.84 13.78
C PHE A 59 14.82 -10.20 13.06
N PRO A 60 13.69 -10.93 13.06
CA PRO A 60 13.62 -12.31 12.55
C PRO A 60 14.07 -12.44 11.10
N THR A 61 13.84 -11.39 10.30
CA THR A 61 14.41 -11.23 8.97
C THR A 61 15.55 -10.22 9.04
N LYS A 62 16.77 -10.72 8.90
CA LYS A 62 17.99 -9.92 9.11
C LYS A 62 17.96 -8.63 8.29
N ILE A 63 18.03 -7.48 8.96
CA ILE A 63 17.96 -6.17 8.32
C ILE A 63 19.27 -5.82 7.61
N ILE A 64 19.18 -5.08 6.50
CA ILE A 64 20.32 -4.67 5.67
C ILE A 64 20.33 -3.17 5.36
N ARG A 65 21.54 -2.63 5.19
CA ARG A 65 21.85 -1.27 4.74
C ARG A 65 22.42 -1.28 3.32
N LEU A 66 22.24 -0.21 2.54
CA LEU A 66 22.99 0.05 1.30
C LEU A 66 24.06 1.13 1.55
N GLU A 67 25.31 0.88 1.14
CA GLU A 67 26.35 1.91 0.98
C GLU A 67 26.46 2.34 -0.48
N SER A 68 26.34 3.65 -0.71
CA SER A 68 27.00 4.27 -1.86
C SER A 68 28.45 4.54 -1.48
N TYR A 69 29.39 3.91 -2.17
CA TYR A 69 30.81 4.11 -1.89
C TYR A 69 31.24 5.54 -2.29
N ASN A 70 31.74 6.32 -1.33
CA ASN A 70 32.41 7.58 -1.64
C ASN A 70 33.71 7.28 -2.40
N GLY A 71 33.66 7.38 -3.73
CA GLY A 71 34.87 7.36 -4.57
C GLY A 71 34.80 6.50 -5.83
N PHE A 72 33.77 5.67 -6.03
CA PHE A 72 33.62 4.87 -7.26
C PHE A 72 32.14 4.71 -7.59
N SER A 73 31.76 5.20 -8.77
CA SER A 73 30.49 5.10 -9.51
C SER A 73 29.19 4.89 -8.69
N PRO A 74 28.14 5.72 -8.86
CA PRO A 74 26.78 5.52 -8.32
C PRO A 74 26.08 4.17 -8.64
N GLU A 75 26.79 3.25 -9.29
CA GLU A 75 26.30 1.99 -9.85
C GLU A 75 26.75 0.75 -9.04
N LEU A 76 27.16 0.93 -7.78
CA LEU A 76 27.61 -0.13 -6.87
C LEU A 76 27.09 0.11 -5.46
N ASP A 77 25.84 -0.25 -5.20
CA ASP A 77 25.34 -0.33 -3.84
C ASP A 77 25.88 -1.60 -3.17
N LYS A 78 26.64 -1.44 -2.08
CA LYS A 78 27.04 -2.58 -1.24
C LYS A 78 26.02 -2.79 -0.13
N LYS A 79 25.54 -4.02 0.09
CA LYS A 79 24.66 -4.33 1.23
C LYS A 79 25.50 -4.69 2.45
N HIS A 80 25.18 -4.11 3.59
CA HIS A 80 25.90 -4.36 4.84
C HIS A 80 24.93 -4.78 5.94
N PHE A 81 25.38 -5.75 6.74
CA PHE A 81 24.72 -6.12 8.00
C PHE A 81 25.19 -5.28 9.18
N ASP A 82 26.32 -4.58 9.02
CA ASP A 82 26.68 -3.50 9.94
C ASP A 82 25.82 -2.28 9.61
N LEU A 83 24.82 -2.08 10.46
CA LEU A 83 23.83 -1.03 10.30
C LEU A 83 24.33 0.30 10.88
N ILE A 84 25.37 0.28 11.73
CA ILE A 84 25.89 1.47 12.40
C ILE A 84 26.96 2.13 11.53
N MET A 85 26.75 3.40 11.25
CA MET A 85 27.65 4.27 10.49
C MET A 85 28.37 5.25 11.41
N ASP A 86 29.56 5.65 10.99
CA ASP A 86 30.37 6.70 11.64
C ASP A 86 30.51 6.52 13.17
N LYS A 87 30.68 5.26 13.60
CA LYS A 87 30.70 4.85 15.00
C LYS A 87 31.73 5.65 15.81
N GLY A 88 31.32 6.18 16.96
CA GLY A 88 32.14 6.99 17.84
C GLY A 88 32.29 8.45 17.43
N THR A 89 31.65 8.88 16.33
CA THR A 89 31.67 10.28 15.88
C THR A 89 30.36 11.00 16.21
N PRO A 90 30.32 12.35 16.11
CA PRO A 90 29.06 13.09 16.19
C PRO A 90 28.00 12.66 15.15
N ASN A 91 28.40 12.04 14.04
CA ASN A 91 27.50 11.59 12.98
C ASN A 91 27.10 10.12 13.12
N GLU A 92 27.39 9.47 14.25
CA GLU A 92 27.01 8.07 14.47
C GLU A 92 25.50 7.89 14.27
N HIS A 93 25.12 6.98 13.37
CA HIS A 93 23.72 6.70 13.06
C HIS A 93 23.52 5.26 12.62
N ILE A 94 22.33 4.74 12.87
CA ILE A 94 21.86 3.50 12.26
C ILE A 94 21.28 3.84 10.89
N SER A 95 21.55 3.02 9.88
CA SER A 95 20.96 3.14 8.56
C SER A 95 20.54 1.77 8.03
N PHE A 96 19.36 1.68 7.45
CA PHE A 96 18.87 0.45 6.80
C PHE A 96 17.91 0.76 5.65
N TRP A 97 17.70 -0.19 4.75
CA TRP A 97 16.90 -0.01 3.53
C TRP A 97 15.98 -1.19 3.20
N GLY A 98 16.27 -2.38 3.74
CA GLY A 98 15.52 -3.60 3.46
C GLY A 98 15.84 -4.73 4.43
N ASP A 99 15.33 -5.92 4.15
CA ASP A 99 15.70 -7.15 4.85
C ASP A 99 16.24 -8.21 3.91
N TRP A 100 16.91 -9.18 4.52
CA TRP A 100 17.67 -10.21 3.83
C TRP A 100 16.79 -11.28 3.16
N MET A 101 15.63 -11.59 3.72
CA MET A 101 14.81 -12.73 3.30
C MET A 101 13.86 -12.36 2.17
N SER A 102 13.11 -11.27 2.34
CA SER A 102 12.17 -10.76 1.33
C SER A 102 12.89 -10.08 0.18
N TYR A 103 14.07 -9.52 0.46
CA TYR A 103 14.83 -8.70 -0.49
C TYR A 103 14.04 -7.47 -0.99
N THR A 104 13.04 -7.01 -0.24
CA THR A 104 12.26 -5.83 -0.60
C THR A 104 12.84 -4.61 0.11
N GLY A 105 13.08 -3.54 -0.64
CA GLY A 105 13.54 -2.27 -0.11
C GLY A 105 12.92 -1.11 -0.88
N CYS A 106 12.89 0.05 -0.24
CA CYS A 106 12.27 1.24 -0.83
C CYS A 106 13.13 2.47 -0.54
N ILE A 107 13.21 2.87 0.73
CA ILE A 107 13.88 4.09 1.16
C ILE A 107 14.86 3.80 2.29
N THR A 108 16.00 4.49 2.28
CA THR A 108 16.96 4.37 3.37
C THR A 108 16.45 5.13 4.58
N VAL A 109 16.24 4.41 5.68
CA VAL A 109 15.86 4.97 6.98
C VAL A 109 17.11 5.19 7.81
N ARG A 110 17.19 6.32 8.51
CA ARG A 110 18.31 6.69 9.38
C ARG A 110 17.83 7.16 10.74
N PHE A 111 18.49 6.68 11.79
CA PHE A 111 18.33 7.16 13.15
C PHE A 111 19.69 7.56 13.68
N TYR A 112 19.89 8.83 14.04
CA TYR A 112 21.14 9.33 14.62
C TYR A 112 21.17 9.04 16.10
N LYS A 113 22.36 8.73 16.64
CA LYS A 113 22.54 8.56 18.09
C LYS A 113 22.48 9.88 18.85
N ASN A 114 23.04 10.93 18.26
CA ASN A 114 23.03 12.26 18.84
C ASN A 114 21.71 12.93 18.47
N TRP A 115 20.93 13.29 19.48
CA TRP A 115 19.60 13.89 19.34
C TRP A 115 19.66 15.19 18.55
N GLU A 116 20.64 16.05 18.83
CA GLU A 116 20.86 17.27 18.04
C GLU A 116 21.02 16.98 16.54
N LYS A 117 21.76 15.93 16.17
CA LYS A 117 21.89 15.50 14.76
C LYS A 117 20.61 14.91 14.20
N GLN A 118 19.84 14.21 15.03
CA GLN A 118 18.52 13.73 14.64
C GLN A 118 17.56 14.89 14.32
N LEU A 119 17.75 16.04 14.97
CA LEU A 119 17.00 17.28 14.74
C LEU A 119 17.57 18.15 13.60
N GLU A 120 18.85 17.99 13.24
CA GLU A 120 19.50 18.71 12.12
C GLU A 120 19.16 18.16 10.73
N LEU A 121 18.65 16.93 10.63
CA LEU A 121 18.00 16.46 9.41
C LEU A 121 16.87 17.43 9.02
N GLU A 122 16.32 17.36 7.80
CA GLU A 122 15.24 18.25 7.31
C GLU A 122 13.91 18.19 8.13
N SER A 123 13.94 17.88 9.44
CA SER A 123 12.93 18.22 10.45
C SER A 123 12.79 19.73 10.60
N THR A 124 12.15 20.38 9.63
CA THR A 124 11.75 21.80 9.76
C THR A 124 10.46 21.99 10.56
N GLY A 125 9.90 20.90 11.12
CA GLY A 125 8.63 20.90 11.83
C GLY A 125 8.71 21.46 13.24
N GLU A 126 8.98 22.76 13.38
CA GLU A 126 8.81 23.43 14.68
C GLU A 126 7.48 23.02 15.30
N GLU A 127 7.53 22.61 16.57
CA GLU A 127 6.31 22.32 17.31
C GLU A 127 5.42 23.55 17.29
N VAL A 128 4.22 23.41 16.73
CA VAL A 128 3.26 24.52 16.63
C VAL A 128 2.91 25.03 18.02
N ASN A 129 2.84 24.13 19.01
CA ASN A 129 2.63 24.51 20.39
C ASN A 129 3.19 23.44 21.36
N GLN A 130 4.20 23.81 22.15
CA GLN A 130 4.89 22.91 23.09
C GLN A 130 3.99 22.38 24.22
N ASP A 131 2.88 23.05 24.53
CA ASP A 131 1.91 22.63 25.54
C ASP A 131 0.86 21.66 24.99
N LYS A 132 0.74 21.59 23.66
CA LYS A 132 -0.20 20.69 23.01
C LYS A 132 0.37 19.28 22.87
N PRO A 133 -0.45 18.22 22.98
CA PRO A 133 -0.02 16.85 22.78
C PRO A 133 0.42 16.62 21.34
N ILE A 134 1.13 15.53 21.09
CA ILE A 134 1.64 15.18 19.76
C ILE A 134 0.53 14.89 18.73
N THR A 135 -0.64 14.53 19.22
CA THR A 135 -1.89 14.31 18.49
C THR A 135 -2.68 15.59 18.22
N TRP A 136 -2.18 16.77 18.61
CA TRP A 136 -2.82 18.05 18.32
C TRP A 136 -2.59 18.46 16.86
N TYR A 137 -3.63 18.98 16.21
CA TYR A 137 -3.58 19.44 14.82
C TYR A 137 -3.99 20.92 14.76
N PRO A 138 -3.33 21.74 13.91
CA PRO A 138 -3.79 23.09 13.65
C PRO A 138 -5.18 23.06 13.00
N HIS A 139 -5.90 24.19 13.04
CA HIS A 139 -7.26 24.35 12.46
C HIS A 139 -7.28 24.31 10.91
N THR A 140 -6.48 23.45 10.28
CA THR A 140 -6.52 23.24 8.84
C THR A 140 -7.87 22.63 8.45
N PRO A 141 -8.60 23.20 7.47
CA PRO A 141 -9.83 22.62 6.96
C PRO A 141 -9.60 21.18 6.49
N TYR A 142 -10.59 20.31 6.70
CA TYR A 142 -10.57 18.97 6.15
C TYR A 142 -10.51 19.05 4.62
N LYS A 143 -9.53 18.37 4.00
CA LYS A 143 -9.42 18.25 2.55
C LYS A 143 -9.31 16.79 2.19
N ASP A 144 -10.24 16.31 1.37
CA ASP A 144 -10.14 14.98 0.75
C ASP A 144 -9.27 15.06 -0.53
N ASP A 145 -8.07 15.64 -0.41
CA ASP A 145 -7.11 15.80 -1.51
C ASP A 145 -5.89 14.87 -1.37
N GLY A 146 -5.92 13.99 -0.37
CA GLY A 146 -4.82 13.07 -0.06
C GLY A 146 -3.68 13.69 0.76
N SER A 147 -3.70 14.98 1.10
CA SER A 147 -2.64 15.64 1.89
C SER A 147 -2.65 15.22 3.35
N LEU A 148 -1.60 14.60 3.90
CA LEU A 148 -1.64 14.05 5.26
C LEU A 148 -1.77 15.15 6.34
N PRO A 149 -2.45 14.85 7.46
CA PRO A 149 -2.68 15.86 8.48
C PRO A 149 -1.35 16.15 9.20
N ILE A 150 -1.09 17.42 9.49
CA ILE A 150 0.12 17.87 10.20
C ILE A 150 -0.13 17.82 11.71
N SER A 151 0.52 16.91 12.43
CA SER A 151 0.43 16.85 13.89
C SER A 151 1.39 17.85 14.54
N ASN A 152 1.20 18.13 15.82
CA ASN A 152 2.21 18.79 16.63
C ASN A 152 3.39 17.83 16.80
N GLY A 153 4.60 18.24 16.44
CA GLY A 153 5.80 17.39 16.51
C GLY A 153 6.54 17.31 15.17
N ILE A 154 7.75 16.75 15.19
CA ILE A 154 8.55 16.56 13.98
C ILE A 154 8.42 15.14 13.44
N MET A 155 8.57 15.02 12.12
CA MET A 155 8.94 13.76 11.51
C MET A 155 10.47 13.67 11.42
N PRO A 156 11.10 12.57 11.86
CA PRO A 156 12.55 12.46 11.94
C PRO A 156 13.23 12.18 10.57
N VAL A 157 12.50 12.15 9.45
CA VAL A 157 13.00 11.69 8.14
C VAL A 157 12.64 12.64 7.00
N ARG A 158 13.56 12.73 6.03
CA ARG A 158 13.56 13.64 4.86
C ARG A 158 12.28 13.61 4.03
N TYR A 159 11.66 12.45 3.94
CA TYR A 159 10.40 12.29 3.25
C TYR A 159 9.33 12.26 4.33
N HIS A 160 8.36 13.17 4.23
CA HIS A 160 7.16 13.19 5.09
C HIS A 160 6.42 11.83 5.13
N TYR A 161 6.80 10.90 4.25
CA TYR A 161 6.21 9.59 4.06
C TYR A 161 7.32 8.56 3.82
N ILE A 162 7.26 7.45 4.54
CA ILE A 162 7.99 6.24 4.18
C ILE A 162 6.98 5.35 3.47
N ASP A 163 7.07 5.29 2.14
CA ASP A 163 6.36 4.28 1.38
C ASP A 163 7.00 2.93 1.66
N THR A 164 6.23 2.03 2.26
CA THR A 164 6.65 0.68 2.61
C THR A 164 5.85 -0.37 1.85
N GLU A 165 5.19 -0.01 0.74
CA GLU A 165 4.40 -0.96 -0.04
C GLU A 165 5.25 -2.15 -0.50
N GLY A 166 4.79 -3.35 -0.17
CA GLY A 166 5.51 -4.60 -0.48
C GLY A 166 6.81 -4.81 0.29
N ALA A 167 7.25 -3.84 1.11
CA ALA A 167 8.52 -3.91 1.82
C ALA A 167 8.40 -4.62 3.16
N HIS A 168 9.08 -5.74 3.35
CA HIS A 168 8.99 -6.54 4.58
C HIS A 168 9.72 -5.88 5.78
N TYR A 169 10.79 -5.12 5.55
CA TYR A 169 11.45 -4.32 6.60
C TYR A 169 10.53 -3.30 7.28
N ARG A 170 9.33 -3.05 6.74
CA ARG A 170 8.27 -2.26 7.39
C ARG A 170 7.95 -2.78 8.80
N PHE A 171 7.99 -4.09 9.03
CA PHE A 171 7.68 -4.65 10.34
C PHE A 171 8.71 -4.22 11.40
N ALA A 172 9.97 -4.03 11.00
CA ALA A 172 10.99 -3.43 11.87
C ALA A 172 10.69 -1.95 12.15
N LEU A 173 10.18 -1.18 11.17
CA LEU A 173 9.72 0.19 11.42
C LEU A 173 8.53 0.25 12.37
N ILE A 174 7.57 -0.67 12.21
CA ILE A 174 6.44 -0.81 13.12
C ILE A 174 6.93 -1.15 14.53
N ALA A 175 7.89 -2.07 14.66
CA ALA A 175 8.50 -2.42 15.95
C ALA A 175 9.19 -1.20 16.59
N ILE A 176 9.92 -0.41 15.82
CA ILE A 176 10.54 0.84 16.28
C ILE A 176 9.47 1.86 16.70
N GLY A 177 8.39 2.00 15.94
CA GLY A 177 7.27 2.88 16.27
C GLY A 177 6.60 2.51 17.60
N ILE A 178 6.25 1.23 17.77
CA ILE A 178 5.68 0.68 19.01
C ILE A 178 6.62 0.92 20.19
N LEU A 179 7.91 0.63 20.01
CA LEU A 179 8.94 0.85 21.02
C LEU A 179 8.99 2.32 21.44
N LEU A 180 9.05 3.24 20.49
CA LEU A 180 9.17 4.67 20.77
C LEU A 180 7.92 5.23 21.45
N GLU A 181 6.73 4.79 21.05
CA GLU A 181 5.48 5.20 21.67
C GLU A 181 5.37 4.71 23.13
N ASN A 182 5.83 3.49 23.41
CA ASN A 182 5.89 2.94 24.76
C ASN A 182 6.99 3.58 25.63
N LEU A 183 8.15 3.91 25.06
CA LEU A 183 9.21 4.64 25.77
C LEU A 183 8.84 6.10 26.03
N PHE A 184 8.11 6.72 25.11
CA PHE A 184 7.75 8.14 25.14
C PHE A 184 6.22 8.36 25.07
N PRO A 185 5.43 7.90 26.06
CA PRO A 185 3.98 8.09 26.06
C PRO A 185 3.60 9.57 25.94
N GLY A 186 2.70 9.89 25.00
CA GLY A 186 2.26 11.26 24.69
C GLY A 186 3.32 12.17 24.03
N ARG A 187 4.52 11.63 23.78
CA ARG A 187 5.69 12.33 23.21
C ARG A 187 6.18 11.68 21.91
N ALA A 188 5.73 10.48 21.60
CA ALA A 188 5.82 9.84 20.30
C ALA A 188 4.43 9.38 19.87
N PHE A 189 4.18 9.36 18.57
CA PHE A 189 2.93 8.89 17.99
C PHE A 189 3.21 8.33 16.62
N MET A 190 2.86 7.06 16.40
CA MET A 190 2.96 6.44 15.08
C MET A 190 1.59 6.31 14.42
N THR A 191 1.55 6.49 13.10
CA THR A 191 0.37 6.20 12.29
C THR A 191 0.74 5.30 11.12
N LEU A 192 -0.20 4.43 10.75
CA LEU A 192 -0.12 3.57 9.59
C LEU A 192 -1.36 3.77 8.74
N TRP A 193 -1.22 3.78 7.41
CA TRP A 193 -2.38 3.85 6.52
C TRP A 193 -3.19 2.56 6.45
N ASP A 194 -2.54 1.41 6.69
CA ASP A 194 -3.20 0.12 6.78
C ASP A 194 -3.42 -0.26 8.25
N GLU A 195 -4.65 -0.61 8.59
CA GLU A 195 -5.09 -1.02 9.93
C GLU A 195 -5.02 -2.55 10.08
N ASN A 196 -3.98 -3.20 9.53
CA ASN A 196 -3.84 -4.64 9.66
C ASN A 196 -3.48 -5.02 11.12
N GLU A 197 -4.50 -5.33 11.92
CA GLU A 197 -4.37 -5.66 13.34
C GLU A 197 -3.47 -6.87 13.59
N GLU A 198 -3.56 -7.91 12.75
CA GLU A 198 -2.71 -9.12 12.86
C GLU A 198 -1.22 -8.78 12.81
N SER A 199 -0.86 -7.80 11.98
CA SER A 199 0.52 -7.33 11.86
C SER A 199 1.01 -6.62 13.11
N ILE A 200 0.13 -5.89 13.80
CA ILE A 200 0.48 -5.19 15.04
C ILE A 200 0.64 -6.18 16.19
N ASP A 201 -0.29 -7.12 16.33
CA ASP A 201 -0.26 -8.11 17.40
C ASP A 201 0.98 -9.01 17.30
N ALA A 202 1.37 -9.40 16.08
CA ALA A 202 2.59 -10.16 15.85
C ALA A 202 3.86 -9.38 16.26
N VAL A 203 3.92 -8.08 15.98
CA VAL A 203 5.05 -7.22 16.34
C VAL A 203 5.12 -6.97 17.84
N ILE A 204 3.98 -6.72 18.50
CA ILE A 204 3.91 -6.57 19.95
C ILE A 204 4.41 -7.85 20.63
N ASN A 205 3.85 -9.01 20.26
CA ASN A 205 4.25 -10.29 20.83
C ASN A 205 5.76 -10.57 20.64
N TRP A 206 6.32 -10.23 19.48
CA TRP A 206 7.77 -10.35 19.26
C TRP A 206 8.58 -9.40 20.14
N LEU A 207 8.17 -8.13 20.25
CA LEU A 207 8.82 -7.14 21.11
C LEU A 207 8.80 -7.58 22.58
N GLU A 208 7.66 -8.10 23.05
CA GLU A 208 7.49 -8.56 24.43
C GLU A 208 8.43 -9.70 24.77
N ILE A 209 8.60 -10.65 23.85
CA ILE A 209 9.54 -11.77 24.01
C ILE A 209 10.99 -11.29 23.90
N HIS A 210 11.29 -10.43 22.93
CA HIS A 210 12.65 -9.93 22.68
C HIS A 210 13.20 -9.10 23.85
N PHE A 211 12.37 -8.24 24.44
CA PHE A 211 12.76 -7.38 25.57
C PHE A 211 12.37 -7.93 26.94
N ASN A 212 11.57 -9.00 27.00
CA ASN A 212 11.02 -9.56 28.23
C ASN A 212 10.30 -8.50 29.08
N GLU A 213 9.45 -7.70 28.44
CA GLU A 213 8.60 -6.66 29.05
C GLU A 213 7.27 -6.56 28.29
N ASN A 214 6.25 -5.95 28.88
CA ASN A 214 4.96 -5.78 28.22
C ASN A 214 4.95 -4.51 27.37
N PHE A 215 4.26 -4.56 26.22
CA PHE A 215 4.08 -3.39 25.36
C PHE A 215 2.60 -3.07 25.21
N GLU A 216 2.25 -1.80 25.41
CA GLU A 216 0.93 -1.32 25.07
C GLU A 216 0.76 -1.24 23.55
N ARG A 217 -0.44 -1.58 23.08
CA ARG A 217 -0.85 -1.37 21.69
C ARG A 217 -0.71 0.11 21.35
N PRO A 218 -0.13 0.48 20.19
CA PRO A 218 -0.03 1.88 19.80
C PRO A 218 -1.40 2.56 19.78
N LEU A 219 -1.44 3.81 20.18
CA LEU A 219 -2.64 4.63 20.32
C LEU A 219 -3.45 4.63 19.02
N PHE A 220 -2.81 4.69 17.85
CA PHE A 220 -3.50 4.65 16.55
C PHE A 220 -4.34 3.37 16.33
N PHE A 221 -3.94 2.26 16.95
CA PHE A 221 -4.62 0.96 16.87
C PHE A 221 -5.50 0.66 18.09
N ASP A 222 -5.48 1.52 19.11
CA ASP A 222 -6.42 1.49 20.23
C ASP A 222 -7.45 2.62 20.06
N LYS A 223 -8.52 2.32 19.31
CA LYS A 223 -9.55 3.30 18.95
C LYS A 223 -10.18 3.94 20.18
N THR A 224 -10.34 3.21 21.27
CA THR A 224 -10.92 3.73 22.52
C THR A 224 -9.98 4.73 23.16
N ARG A 225 -8.72 4.38 23.40
CA ARG A 225 -7.73 5.31 23.98
C ARG A 225 -7.49 6.52 23.09
N LEU A 226 -7.41 6.33 21.77
CA LEU A 226 -7.22 7.41 20.80
C LEU A 226 -8.35 8.43 20.87
N LEU A 227 -9.57 7.94 21.03
CA LEU A 227 -10.76 8.77 21.10
C LEU A 227 -10.88 9.50 22.42
N GLU A 228 -10.62 8.83 23.54
CA GLU A 228 -10.54 9.49 24.85
C GLU A 228 -9.51 10.62 24.80
N THR A 229 -8.38 10.36 24.14
CA THR A 229 -7.35 11.36 23.87
C THR A 229 -7.96 12.55 23.09
N PHE A 230 -8.66 12.32 21.98
CA PHE A 230 -9.27 13.43 21.21
C PHE A 230 -10.37 14.18 21.97
N ILE A 231 -11.26 13.48 22.66
CA ILE A 231 -12.37 14.11 23.41
C ILE A 231 -11.81 15.02 24.52
N ASN A 232 -10.74 14.58 25.18
CA ASN A 232 -10.11 15.36 26.25
C ASN A 232 -9.24 16.51 25.72
N GLU A 233 -8.70 16.39 24.51
CA GLU A 233 -7.78 17.37 23.92
C GLU A 233 -8.47 18.56 23.25
N TYR A 234 -9.64 18.32 22.62
CA TYR A 234 -10.35 19.34 21.86
C TYR A 234 -11.53 19.90 22.65
N LYS A 235 -11.51 21.21 22.91
CA LYS A 235 -12.63 21.92 23.54
C LYS A 235 -13.91 21.82 22.69
N ASN A 236 -13.75 21.89 21.36
CA ASN A 236 -14.84 21.71 20.43
C ASN A 236 -14.86 20.25 19.94
N LYS A 237 -15.90 19.51 20.31
CA LYS A 237 -16.08 18.11 19.91
C LYS A 237 -16.12 17.90 18.39
N LYS A 238 -16.52 18.91 17.60
CA LYS A 238 -16.48 18.88 16.13
C LYS A 238 -15.04 18.71 15.61
N GLU A 239 -14.07 19.30 16.31
CA GLU A 239 -12.64 19.18 15.96
C GLU A 239 -12.13 17.75 16.19
N ALA A 240 -12.63 17.06 17.22
CA ALA A 240 -12.34 15.64 17.43
C ALA A 240 -12.91 14.76 16.30
N VAL A 241 -14.11 15.07 15.77
CA VAL A 241 -14.67 14.38 14.59
C VAL A 241 -13.82 14.64 13.35
N CYS A 242 -13.46 15.91 13.10
CA CYS A 242 -12.57 16.30 12.00
C CYS A 242 -11.23 15.57 12.06
N ARG A 243 -10.69 15.41 13.27
CA ARG A 243 -9.45 14.69 13.50
C ARG A 243 -9.56 13.22 13.11
N MET A 244 -10.63 12.55 13.55
CA MET A 244 -10.85 11.15 13.21
C MET A 244 -11.05 10.95 11.70
N ALA A 245 -11.82 11.83 11.05
CA ALA A 245 -12.01 11.82 9.61
C ALA A 245 -10.69 12.00 8.83
N ASN A 246 -9.76 12.78 9.39
CA ASN A 246 -8.42 12.97 8.83
C ASN A 246 -7.50 11.76 8.98
N LEU A 247 -7.64 10.99 10.06
CA LEU A 247 -6.84 9.78 10.30
C LEU A 247 -7.29 8.61 9.44
N TYR A 248 -8.60 8.35 9.42
CA TYR A 248 -9.19 7.19 8.77
C TYR A 248 -9.86 7.60 7.46
N ARG A 249 -9.07 8.16 6.54
CA ARG A 249 -9.57 8.68 5.27
C ARG A 249 -10.26 7.61 4.45
N LYS A 250 -11.30 7.99 3.70
CA LYS A 250 -12.09 7.08 2.86
C LYS A 250 -12.87 6.00 3.64
N LYS A 251 -12.75 5.95 4.98
CA LYS A 251 -13.56 5.11 5.88
C LYS A 251 -14.71 5.91 6.47
N HIS A 252 -15.38 6.74 5.66
CA HIS A 252 -16.42 7.66 6.12
C HIS A 252 -17.51 6.97 6.95
N LYS A 253 -17.98 5.78 6.53
CA LYS A 253 -19.00 5.00 7.26
C LYS A 253 -18.53 4.65 8.68
N GLN A 254 -17.37 4.01 8.78
CA GLN A 254 -16.79 3.60 10.06
C GLN A 254 -16.51 4.83 10.96
N ASN A 255 -16.02 5.92 10.39
CA ASN A 255 -15.81 7.16 11.13
C ASN A 255 -17.11 7.78 11.65
N MET A 256 -18.17 7.78 10.84
CA MET A 256 -19.48 8.28 11.24
C MET A 256 -20.08 7.43 12.36
N GLU A 257 -20.09 6.10 12.21
CA GLU A 257 -20.55 5.15 13.25
C GLU A 257 -19.85 5.42 14.58
N PHE A 258 -18.52 5.51 14.49
CA PHE A 258 -17.68 5.69 15.66
C PHE A 258 -17.86 7.09 16.29
N ALA A 259 -17.95 8.14 15.48
CA ALA A 259 -18.13 9.52 15.95
C ALA A 259 -19.49 9.71 16.63
N ILE A 260 -20.57 9.21 16.02
CA ILE A 260 -21.91 9.29 16.59
C ILE A 260 -21.97 8.57 17.93
N LYS A 261 -21.41 7.35 17.99
CA LYS A 261 -21.43 6.52 19.20
C LYS A 261 -20.70 7.16 20.38
N HIS A 262 -19.58 7.83 20.13
CA HIS A 262 -18.65 8.20 21.19
C HIS A 262 -18.44 9.71 21.40
N ILE A 263 -18.56 10.52 20.34
CA ILE A 263 -18.42 11.99 20.43
C ILE A 263 -19.81 12.62 20.57
N GLY A 264 -20.77 12.11 19.79
CA GLY A 264 -22.18 12.48 19.79
C GLY A 264 -22.70 12.84 18.41
N TYR A 265 -24.02 12.76 18.24
CA TYR A 265 -24.70 13.06 16.98
C TYR A 265 -24.43 14.49 16.50
N GLN A 266 -24.68 15.51 17.35
CA GLN A 266 -24.64 16.91 16.94
C GLN A 266 -23.26 17.37 16.43
N PRO A 267 -22.13 17.12 17.13
CA PRO A 267 -20.81 17.48 16.60
C PRO A 267 -20.46 16.76 15.29
N THR A 268 -20.96 15.53 15.12
CA THR A 268 -20.73 14.74 13.91
C THR A 268 -21.55 15.27 12.73
N PHE A 269 -22.81 15.61 12.97
CA PHE A 269 -23.71 16.24 12.00
C PHE A 269 -23.13 17.57 11.49
N GLU A 270 -22.71 18.44 12.40
CA GLU A 270 -22.12 19.75 12.06
C GLU A 270 -20.86 19.59 11.20
N PHE A 271 -19.96 18.68 11.57
CA PHE A 271 -18.75 18.41 10.80
C PHE A 271 -19.08 17.92 9.38
N TYR A 272 -19.91 16.90 9.23
CA TYR A 272 -20.20 16.35 7.91
C TYR A 272 -21.07 17.26 7.05
N ALA A 273 -21.87 18.16 7.65
CA ALA A 273 -22.55 19.22 6.90
C ALA A 273 -21.55 20.19 6.26
N GLU A 274 -20.48 20.56 6.98
CA GLU A 274 -19.39 21.39 6.44
C GLU A 274 -18.63 20.67 5.33
N VAL A 275 -18.26 19.40 5.55
CA VAL A 275 -17.60 18.58 4.51
C VAL A 275 -18.45 18.50 3.26
N LEU A 276 -19.75 18.24 3.41
CA LEU A 276 -20.67 18.13 2.28
C LEU A 276 -20.83 19.46 1.53
N ALA A 277 -20.81 20.60 2.22
CA ALA A 277 -20.85 21.93 1.61
C ALA A 277 -19.59 22.23 0.76
N ASP A 278 -18.44 21.74 1.21
CA ASP A 278 -17.18 21.88 0.47
C ASP A 278 -17.13 21.01 -0.78
N THR A 279 -17.79 19.85 -0.78
CA THR A 279 -17.94 19.00 -1.96
C THR A 279 -18.86 19.61 -3.02
N SER A 280 -18.72 19.15 -4.27
CA SER A 280 -19.61 19.58 -5.36
C SER A 280 -20.83 18.68 -5.42
N PHE A 281 -22.03 19.25 -5.29
CA PHE A 281 -23.28 18.50 -5.37
C PHE A 281 -23.37 17.65 -6.64
N GLY A 282 -23.74 16.39 -6.51
CA GLY A 282 -23.85 15.44 -7.63
C GLY A 282 -22.52 14.89 -8.17
N THR A 283 -21.40 15.11 -7.48
CA THR A 283 -20.11 14.46 -7.82
C THR A 283 -19.81 13.27 -6.89
N PHE A 284 -18.81 12.45 -7.26
CA PHE A 284 -18.36 11.30 -6.44
C PHE A 284 -18.10 11.70 -4.98
N GLY A 285 -17.36 12.78 -4.74
CA GLY A 285 -17.05 13.22 -3.37
C GLY A 285 -18.28 13.59 -2.52
N PHE A 286 -19.38 14.03 -3.15
CA PHE A 286 -20.63 14.27 -2.41
C PHE A 286 -21.30 12.95 -2.00
N SER A 287 -21.38 11.99 -2.93
CA SER A 287 -21.92 10.65 -2.65
C SER A 287 -21.05 9.85 -1.67
N ASP A 288 -19.73 10.04 -1.69
CA ASP A 288 -18.78 9.39 -0.78
C ASP A 288 -18.95 9.83 0.68
N ILE A 289 -19.66 10.93 0.92
CA ILE A 289 -20.05 11.39 2.26
C ILE A 289 -21.51 11.03 2.55
N LEU A 290 -22.43 11.33 1.62
CA LEU A 290 -23.86 11.16 1.86
C LEU A 290 -24.27 9.68 2.03
N MET A 291 -23.74 8.77 1.21
CA MET A 291 -24.13 7.36 1.27
C MET A 291 -23.69 6.70 2.58
N PRO A 292 -22.45 6.93 3.07
CA PRO A 292 -22.09 6.54 4.42
C PRO A 292 -23.02 7.10 5.49
N TRP A 293 -23.38 8.38 5.43
CA TRP A 293 -24.28 8.98 6.43
C TRP A 293 -25.65 8.28 6.47
N ILE A 294 -26.23 8.03 5.29
CA ILE A 294 -27.46 7.25 5.13
C ILE A 294 -27.31 5.85 5.75
N ALA A 295 -26.17 5.20 5.52
CA ALA A 295 -25.92 3.85 6.03
C ALA A 295 -25.64 3.77 7.52
N VAL A 296 -25.20 4.86 8.16
CA VAL A 296 -24.96 4.89 9.61
C VAL A 296 -26.22 5.31 10.37
N THR A 297 -26.95 6.29 9.84
CA THR A 297 -28.13 6.81 10.51
C THR A 297 -29.38 5.99 10.22
N GLU A 298 -29.44 5.34 9.06
CA GLU A 298 -30.61 4.63 8.55
C GLU A 298 -31.89 5.47 8.63
N ASP A 299 -31.73 6.79 8.54
CA ASP A 299 -32.78 7.78 8.76
C ASP A 299 -32.83 8.75 7.56
N LEU A 300 -33.97 8.73 6.87
CA LEU A 300 -34.22 9.54 5.69
C LEU A 300 -34.26 11.03 6.05
N GLU A 301 -34.89 11.37 7.17
CA GLU A 301 -35.02 12.75 7.62
C GLU A 301 -33.66 13.29 8.07
N ALA A 302 -32.87 12.50 8.82
CA ALA A 302 -31.50 12.87 9.18
C ALA A 302 -30.63 13.15 7.95
N SER A 303 -30.80 12.36 6.88
CA SER A 303 -30.06 12.52 5.63
C SER A 303 -30.47 13.78 4.86
N LEU A 304 -31.77 14.07 4.77
CA LEU A 304 -32.27 15.31 4.16
C LEU A 304 -31.91 16.56 4.98
N ASN A 305 -31.88 16.43 6.30
CA ASN A 305 -31.39 17.47 7.21
C ASN A 305 -29.92 17.79 6.97
N LEU A 306 -29.06 16.77 6.75
CA LEU A 306 -27.64 16.99 6.45
C LEU A 306 -27.46 17.79 5.15
N ILE A 307 -28.17 17.40 4.09
CA ILE A 307 -28.14 18.10 2.79
C ILE A 307 -28.64 19.55 2.94
N SER A 308 -29.71 19.74 3.71
CA SER A 308 -30.29 21.05 3.98
C SER A 308 -29.32 21.94 4.76
N ALA A 309 -28.70 21.42 5.83
CA ALA A 309 -27.71 22.13 6.63
C ALA A 309 -26.49 22.55 5.79
N SER A 310 -25.97 21.64 4.96
CA SER A 310 -24.89 21.92 4.01
C SER A 310 -25.24 23.07 3.05
N LYS A 311 -26.46 23.07 2.47
CA LYS A 311 -26.95 24.16 1.62
C LYS A 311 -27.04 25.48 2.38
N GLN A 312 -27.52 25.47 3.63
CA GLN A 312 -27.61 26.67 4.45
C GLN A 312 -26.23 27.24 4.81
N LEU A 313 -25.24 26.38 5.06
CA LEU A 313 -23.85 26.81 5.28
C LEU A 313 -23.31 27.58 4.07
N LEU A 314 -23.55 27.09 2.85
CA LEU A 314 -23.17 27.81 1.61
C LEU A 314 -23.86 29.17 1.48
N LEU A 315 -25.13 29.27 1.90
CA LEU A 315 -25.91 30.51 1.83
C LEU A 315 -25.63 31.50 2.97
N SER A 316 -24.89 31.08 4.00
CA SER A 316 -24.59 31.93 5.16
C SER A 316 -23.65 33.09 4.81
N ASP A 317 -22.75 32.88 3.84
CA ASP A 317 -21.86 33.90 3.29
C ASP A 317 -22.47 34.50 2.01
N LYS A 318 -23.28 35.55 2.20
CA LYS A 318 -24.06 36.19 1.13
C LYS A 318 -23.22 36.98 0.12
N GLU A 319 -21.95 37.22 0.40
CA GLU A 319 -21.05 37.97 -0.49
C GLU A 319 -20.18 37.03 -1.34
N ASN A 320 -20.21 35.73 -1.05
CA ASN A 320 -19.44 34.72 -1.77
C ASN A 320 -20.22 34.14 -2.96
N GLU A 321 -20.08 34.77 -4.13
CA GLU A 321 -20.75 34.36 -5.37
C GLU A 321 -20.55 32.87 -5.70
N ARG A 322 -19.36 32.31 -5.41
CA ARG A 322 -19.06 30.90 -5.63
C ARG A 322 -19.91 29.98 -4.76
N ASN A 323 -20.12 30.35 -3.50
CA ASN A 323 -20.97 29.58 -2.59
C ASN A 323 -22.45 29.66 -2.99
N ILE A 324 -22.91 30.84 -3.43
CA ILE A 324 -24.26 31.01 -3.96
C ILE A 324 -24.48 30.12 -5.19
N GLU A 325 -23.53 30.09 -6.13
CA GLU A 325 -23.59 29.23 -7.31
C GLU A 325 -23.60 27.74 -6.94
N LYS A 326 -22.77 27.32 -5.97
CA LYS A 326 -22.79 25.96 -5.43
C LYS A 326 -24.15 25.62 -4.81
N ALA A 327 -24.72 26.50 -3.99
CA ALA A 327 -26.00 26.29 -3.33
C ALA A 327 -27.16 26.20 -4.33
N ALA A 328 -27.08 26.92 -5.46
CA ALA A 328 -28.06 26.83 -6.54
C ALA A 328 -28.08 25.46 -7.24
N LYS A 329 -26.98 24.71 -7.18
CA LYS A 329 -26.88 23.34 -7.75
C LYS A 329 -27.54 22.27 -6.87
N TYR A 330 -27.88 22.59 -5.61
CA TYR A 330 -28.56 21.65 -4.72
C TYR A 330 -29.99 21.44 -5.15
N ASP A 331 -30.21 20.34 -5.86
CA ASP A 331 -31.50 19.89 -6.36
C ASP A 331 -31.83 18.49 -5.84
N LEU A 332 -32.76 18.42 -4.88
CA LEU A 332 -33.19 17.18 -4.24
C LEU A 332 -33.80 16.18 -5.22
N SER A 333 -34.24 16.60 -6.42
CA SER A 333 -34.72 15.67 -7.45
C SER A 333 -33.63 14.69 -7.90
N TYR A 334 -32.35 15.06 -7.84
CA TYR A 334 -31.25 14.14 -8.14
C TYR A 334 -31.08 13.10 -7.03
N ILE A 335 -31.14 13.53 -5.76
CA ILE A 335 -31.03 12.62 -4.60
C ILE A 335 -32.19 11.64 -4.57
N LEU A 336 -33.41 12.11 -4.83
CA LEU A 336 -34.59 11.25 -4.94
C LEU A 336 -34.39 10.16 -6.00
N LYS A 337 -33.90 10.53 -7.19
CA LYS A 337 -33.61 9.57 -8.27
C LYS A 337 -32.54 8.57 -7.88
N ASP A 338 -31.50 8.99 -7.16
CA ASP A 338 -30.42 8.13 -6.68
C ASP A 338 -30.94 7.12 -5.64
N LEU A 339 -31.69 7.58 -4.64
CA LEU A 339 -32.33 6.70 -3.64
C LEU A 339 -33.29 5.69 -4.27
N LEU A 340 -34.11 6.13 -5.23
CA LEU A 340 -34.97 5.25 -6.02
C LEU A 340 -34.16 4.26 -6.87
N GLY A 341 -33.08 4.71 -7.50
CA GLY A 341 -32.14 3.86 -8.22
C GLY A 341 -31.54 2.76 -7.33
N ASN A 342 -31.34 3.06 -6.05
CA ASN A 342 -30.85 2.16 -5.00
C ASN A 342 -31.98 1.44 -4.24
N TYR A 343 -33.19 1.38 -4.82
CA TYR A 343 -34.31 0.56 -4.36
C TYR A 343 -34.91 0.93 -2.99
N ILE A 344 -34.89 2.20 -2.59
CA ILE A 344 -35.48 2.70 -1.31
C ILE A 344 -36.96 2.32 -1.10
N LEU A 345 -37.72 2.06 -2.17
CA LEU A 345 -39.13 1.65 -2.11
C LEU A 345 -39.36 0.13 -2.02
N TRP A 346 -38.32 -0.69 -2.19
CA TRP A 346 -38.44 -2.14 -2.00
C TRP A 346 -38.36 -2.48 -0.52
N THR A 347 -39.16 -3.43 -0.05
CA THR A 347 -39.13 -3.85 1.35
C THR A 347 -37.81 -4.55 1.68
N PRO A 348 -37.44 -4.65 2.98
CA PRO A 348 -36.25 -5.40 3.38
C PRO A 348 -36.22 -6.84 2.84
N GLU A 349 -37.35 -7.56 2.83
CA GLU A 349 -37.44 -8.94 2.31
C GLU A 349 -37.19 -9.00 0.80
N GLN A 350 -37.62 -7.98 0.05
CA GLN A 350 -37.37 -7.89 -1.39
C GLN A 350 -35.89 -7.61 -1.70
N ARG A 351 -35.20 -6.92 -0.80
CA ARG A 351 -33.77 -6.57 -0.93
C ARG A 351 -32.84 -7.69 -0.50
N GLU A 352 -33.21 -8.49 0.51
CA GLU A 352 -32.43 -9.66 0.95
C GLU A 352 -32.16 -10.62 -0.22
N GLN A 353 -33.13 -10.77 -1.14
CA GLN A 353 -32.98 -11.59 -2.35
C GLN A 353 -31.95 -11.02 -3.35
N LEU A 354 -31.60 -9.73 -3.26
CA LEU A 354 -30.54 -9.11 -4.05
C LEU A 354 -29.14 -9.40 -3.50
N GLU A 355 -29.01 -9.83 -2.23
CA GLU A 355 -27.71 -10.14 -1.62
C GLU A 355 -27.10 -11.45 -2.16
N HIS A 356 -27.91 -12.32 -2.77
CA HIS A 356 -27.49 -13.59 -3.36
C HIS A 356 -26.80 -13.47 -4.74
N PHE A 357 -26.69 -12.26 -5.31
CA PHE A 357 -25.89 -12.02 -6.52
C PHE A 357 -24.40 -11.91 -6.15
N TYR A 358 -23.64 -12.98 -6.40
CA TYR A 358 -22.30 -13.13 -5.83
C TYR A 358 -21.18 -12.26 -6.44
N THR A 359 -21.26 -11.74 -7.67
CA THR A 359 -20.21 -10.86 -8.24
C THR A 359 -20.67 -10.00 -9.43
N ASN A 360 -19.94 -8.89 -9.65
CA ASN A 360 -20.11 -7.82 -10.66
C ASN A 360 -20.16 -8.21 -12.17
N LYS A 361 -20.38 -9.48 -12.56
CA LYS A 361 -20.29 -9.89 -13.98
C LYS A 361 -21.62 -10.07 -14.72
N GLU A 362 -22.70 -10.46 -14.04
CA GLU A 362 -23.99 -10.73 -14.71
C GLU A 362 -24.93 -9.52 -14.77
N ALA A 363 -24.68 -8.48 -13.96
CA ALA A 363 -25.35 -7.19 -14.09
C ALA A 363 -24.96 -6.44 -15.38
N LEU A 364 -23.87 -6.84 -16.04
CA LEU A 364 -23.33 -6.19 -17.24
C LEU A 364 -24.18 -6.41 -18.51
N GLU A 365 -25.03 -7.42 -18.56
CA GLU A 365 -25.66 -7.83 -19.83
C GLU A 365 -27.08 -7.27 -20.06
N THR A 366 -27.71 -6.62 -19.09
CA THR A 366 -29.11 -6.16 -19.26
C THR A 366 -29.41 -4.71 -18.92
N GLY A 367 -28.43 -3.90 -18.49
CA GLY A 367 -28.63 -2.49 -18.16
C GLY A 367 -27.86 -1.55 -19.07
N GLN A 368 -28.54 -0.58 -19.70
CA GLN A 368 -27.89 0.69 -20.05
C GLN A 368 -27.44 1.37 -18.77
N GLU A 369 -26.27 1.02 -18.27
CA GLU A 369 -25.61 1.72 -17.19
C GLU A 369 -24.69 2.78 -17.77
N ASP A 370 -24.67 3.95 -17.15
CA ASP A 370 -23.70 4.97 -17.49
C ASP A 370 -22.28 4.53 -17.06
N LEU A 371 -21.28 5.23 -17.58
CA LEU A 371 -19.88 5.03 -17.23
C LEU A 371 -19.63 5.13 -15.70
N PHE A 372 -20.50 5.81 -14.95
CA PHE A 372 -20.37 6.02 -13.51
C PHE A 372 -20.67 4.76 -12.69
N GLY A 373 -21.71 4.00 -13.06
CA GLY A 373 -22.00 2.70 -12.42
C GLY A 373 -20.87 1.68 -12.61
N VAL A 374 -20.29 1.66 -13.80
CA VAL A 374 -19.15 0.78 -14.15
C VAL A 374 -17.90 1.16 -13.34
N MET A 375 -17.61 2.45 -13.19
CA MET A 375 -16.46 2.94 -12.42
C MET A 375 -16.55 2.65 -10.92
N ARG A 376 -17.72 2.84 -10.27
CA ARG A 376 -17.88 2.51 -8.83
C ARG A 376 -17.62 1.02 -8.55
N ARG A 377 -18.13 0.14 -9.42
CA ARG A 377 -17.92 -1.31 -9.31
C ARG A 377 -16.49 -1.75 -9.59
N MET A 378 -15.81 -1.14 -10.55
CA MET A 378 -14.38 -1.37 -10.79
C MET A 378 -13.50 -0.98 -9.59
N MET A 379 -13.97 -0.06 -8.74
CA MET A 379 -13.30 0.33 -7.49
C MET A 379 -13.71 -0.52 -6.28
N GLY A 380 -14.51 -1.58 -6.47
CA GLY A 380 -14.89 -2.52 -5.41
C GLY A 380 -16.12 -2.12 -4.60
N TYR A 381 -16.84 -1.06 -4.98
CA TYR A 381 -18.12 -0.71 -4.35
C TYR A 381 -19.22 -1.64 -4.85
N ARG A 382 -20.05 -2.17 -3.92
CA ARG A 382 -21.24 -2.96 -4.26
C ARG A 382 -22.22 -2.06 -5.03
N VAL A 383 -23.23 -2.65 -5.68
CA VAL A 383 -24.46 -1.91 -5.96
C VAL A 383 -25.04 -1.62 -4.57
N ASP A 384 -24.77 -0.45 -4.03
CA ASP A 384 -25.16 -0.10 -2.66
C ASP A 384 -26.69 0.00 -2.60
N ILE A 385 -27.34 -1.12 -2.24
CA ILE A 385 -28.76 -1.14 -1.90
C ILE A 385 -28.94 -0.13 -0.76
N CYS A 386 -29.89 0.79 -0.91
CA CYS A 386 -30.17 1.76 0.13
C CYS A 386 -30.56 1.00 1.42
N PRO A 387 -29.96 1.30 2.58
CA PRO A 387 -30.29 0.60 3.82
C PRO A 387 -31.65 1.04 4.38
N ILE A 388 -32.15 2.20 3.94
CA ILE A 388 -33.43 2.75 4.38
C ILE A 388 -34.57 2.17 3.54
N TYR A 389 -35.64 1.72 4.17
CA TYR A 389 -36.92 1.49 3.49
C TYR A 389 -37.87 2.64 3.80
N ALA A 390 -38.48 3.20 2.75
CA ALA A 390 -39.54 4.18 2.89
C ALA A 390 -40.67 3.79 1.94
N THR A 391 -41.91 3.92 2.41
CA THR A 391 -43.07 3.84 1.53
C THR A 391 -43.10 5.02 0.57
N GLU A 392 -43.87 4.88 -0.51
CA GLU A 392 -44.12 5.97 -1.46
C GLU A 392 -44.55 7.27 -0.76
N LYS A 393 -45.45 7.13 0.21
CA LYS A 393 -46.01 8.24 0.98
C LYS A 393 -44.93 8.88 1.86
N GLU A 394 -44.21 8.10 2.65
CA GLU A 394 -43.14 8.61 3.54
C GLU A 394 -42.04 9.32 2.74
N LEU A 395 -41.62 8.71 1.63
CA LEU A 395 -40.61 9.29 0.74
C LEU A 395 -41.09 10.62 0.14
N PHE A 396 -42.35 10.67 -0.33
CA PHE A 396 -42.93 11.88 -0.88
C PHE A 396 -43.06 12.99 0.17
N GLU A 397 -43.58 12.67 1.36
CA GLU A 397 -43.76 13.61 2.46
C GLU A 397 -42.43 14.19 2.95
N ALA A 398 -41.40 13.36 3.11
CA ALA A 398 -40.07 13.80 3.52
C ALA A 398 -39.46 14.78 2.52
N PHE A 399 -39.48 14.47 1.21
CA PHE A 399 -38.94 15.39 0.20
C PHE A 399 -39.77 16.68 0.07
N MET A 400 -41.10 16.59 0.22
CA MET A 400 -42.01 17.74 0.24
C MET A 400 -41.74 18.69 1.39
N TYR A 401 -41.40 18.16 2.56
CA TYR A 401 -41.06 18.97 3.73
C TYR A 401 -39.81 19.85 3.46
N HIS A 402 -38.80 19.30 2.79
CA HIS A 402 -37.54 20.01 2.51
C HIS A 402 -37.55 20.88 1.24
N ASP A 403 -38.35 20.57 0.22
CA ASP A 403 -38.51 21.41 -0.98
C ASP A 403 -39.97 21.39 -1.49
N PRO A 404 -40.88 22.12 -0.82
CA PRO A 404 -42.32 22.06 -1.12
C PRO A 404 -42.65 22.59 -2.52
N LYS A 405 -41.78 23.41 -3.12
CA LYS A 405 -42.00 23.97 -4.47
C LYS A 405 -41.87 22.92 -5.56
N LYS A 406 -41.22 21.78 -5.28
CA LYS A 406 -40.97 20.70 -6.24
C LYS A 406 -41.90 19.49 -6.10
N GLY A 407 -42.98 19.59 -5.33
CA GLY A 407 -43.88 18.46 -5.09
C GLY A 407 -44.37 17.74 -6.33
N ALA A 408 -44.87 18.47 -7.33
CA ALA A 408 -45.31 17.85 -8.57
C ALA A 408 -44.19 17.08 -9.30
N VAL A 409 -42.95 17.57 -9.21
CA VAL A 409 -41.76 16.91 -9.78
C VAL A 409 -41.41 15.65 -9.01
N PHE A 410 -41.39 15.69 -7.67
CA PHE A 410 -41.10 14.52 -6.84
C PHE A 410 -42.12 13.41 -7.03
N LYS A 411 -43.42 13.76 -7.01
CA LYS A 411 -44.50 12.80 -7.22
C LYS A 411 -44.35 12.09 -8.57
N LYS A 412 -44.10 12.86 -9.63
CA LYS A 412 -43.85 12.31 -10.97
C LYS A 412 -42.64 11.36 -11.00
N ILE A 413 -41.52 11.72 -10.38
CA ILE A 413 -40.31 10.88 -10.34
C ILE A 413 -40.60 9.53 -9.66
N ILE A 414 -41.33 9.56 -8.54
CA ILE A 414 -41.71 8.37 -7.78
C ILE A 414 -42.67 7.50 -8.62
N ASP A 415 -43.71 8.09 -9.20
CA ASP A 415 -44.70 7.38 -10.03
C ASP A 415 -44.04 6.74 -11.26
N ASP A 416 -43.16 7.47 -11.96
CA ASP A 416 -42.41 6.98 -13.11
C ASP A 416 -41.53 5.77 -12.71
N TRP A 417 -40.90 5.81 -11.54
CA TRP A 417 -40.08 4.70 -11.05
C TRP A 417 -40.93 3.48 -10.68
N ILE A 418 -42.07 3.65 -10.00
CA ILE A 418 -42.98 2.56 -9.65
C ILE A 418 -43.46 1.85 -10.91
N ASN A 419 -43.92 2.62 -11.90
CA ASN A 419 -44.38 2.09 -13.18
C ASN A 419 -43.27 1.32 -13.93
N LYS A 420 -42.03 1.80 -13.87
CA LYS A 420 -40.88 1.16 -14.52
C LYS A 420 -40.41 -0.12 -13.82
N ASN A 421 -40.61 -0.23 -12.50
CA ASN A 421 -40.06 -1.32 -11.69
C ASN A 421 -41.11 -2.31 -11.18
N SER A 422 -42.40 -2.13 -11.51
CA SER A 422 -43.51 -2.96 -11.01
C SER A 422 -43.31 -4.46 -11.23
N ASN A 423 -42.69 -4.85 -12.34
CA ASN A 423 -42.46 -6.25 -12.71
C ASN A 423 -41.00 -6.69 -12.50
N LYS A 424 -40.09 -5.74 -12.27
CA LYS A 424 -38.64 -5.98 -12.23
C LYS A 424 -38.23 -6.91 -11.07
N TYR A 425 -38.93 -6.81 -9.94
CA TYR A 425 -38.73 -7.71 -8.80
C TYR A 425 -39.06 -9.17 -9.14
N VAL A 426 -40.17 -9.41 -9.84
CA VAL A 426 -40.60 -10.75 -10.26
C VAL A 426 -39.58 -11.34 -11.24
N ASP A 427 -39.14 -10.55 -12.22
CA ASP A 427 -38.13 -10.97 -13.20
C ASP A 427 -36.78 -11.30 -12.55
N LEU A 428 -36.35 -10.52 -11.55
CA LEU A 428 -35.10 -10.75 -10.83
C LEU A 428 -35.16 -12.00 -9.96
N LYS A 429 -36.27 -12.24 -9.27
CA LYS A 429 -36.48 -13.44 -8.47
C LYS A 429 -36.39 -14.71 -9.32
N GLN A 430 -37.03 -14.71 -10.49
CA GLN A 430 -36.97 -15.85 -11.42
C GLN A 430 -35.54 -16.14 -11.91
N LYS A 431 -34.78 -15.09 -12.26
CA LYS A 431 -33.37 -15.23 -12.66
C LYS A 431 -32.48 -15.77 -11.54
N LEU A 432 -32.75 -15.38 -10.29
CA LEU A 432 -32.00 -15.87 -9.13
C LEU A 432 -32.21 -17.38 -8.93
N GLU A 433 -33.47 -17.83 -9.00
CA GLU A 433 -33.83 -19.24 -8.90
C GLU A 433 -33.25 -20.10 -10.04
N GLU A 434 -33.05 -19.53 -11.23
CA GLU A 434 -32.35 -20.17 -12.35
C GLU A 434 -30.84 -20.26 -12.10
N LYS A 435 -30.20 -19.17 -11.67
CA LYS A 435 -28.76 -19.12 -11.39
C LYS A 435 -28.33 -20.02 -10.23
N GLN A 436 -29.15 -20.11 -9.19
CA GLN A 436 -28.88 -20.99 -8.06
C GLN A 436 -28.91 -22.47 -8.48
N ARG A 437 -29.83 -22.84 -9.39
CA ARG A 437 -29.86 -24.18 -10.00
C ARG A 437 -28.63 -24.46 -10.88
N GLU A 438 -28.15 -23.47 -11.64
CA GLU A 438 -26.91 -23.59 -12.44
C GLU A 438 -25.67 -23.77 -11.56
N TYR A 439 -25.56 -23.01 -10.47
CA TYR A 439 -24.43 -23.07 -9.54
C TYR A 439 -24.37 -24.39 -8.78
N GLU A 440 -25.52 -24.89 -8.29
CA GLU A 440 -25.62 -26.20 -7.65
C GLU A 440 -25.26 -27.35 -8.61
N ALA A 441 -25.55 -27.20 -9.89
CA ALA A 441 -25.13 -28.14 -10.94
C ALA A 441 -23.62 -28.06 -11.25
N ALA A 442 -23.01 -26.87 -11.19
CA ALA A 442 -21.58 -26.67 -11.44
C ALA A 442 -20.69 -27.15 -10.27
N LYS A 443 -21.19 -27.03 -9.03
CA LYS A 443 -20.48 -27.46 -7.80
C LYS A 443 -20.28 -28.97 -7.69
N LEU A 444 -20.93 -29.76 -8.56
CA LEU A 444 -20.78 -31.22 -8.69
C LEU A 444 -19.62 -31.64 -9.59
N GLN A 445 -18.87 -30.70 -10.18
CA GLN A 445 -17.63 -31.01 -10.90
C GLN A 445 -16.41 -30.76 -10.00
N PRO A 446 -15.57 -31.77 -9.74
CA PRO A 446 -14.34 -31.58 -8.98
C PRO A 446 -13.34 -30.77 -9.80
N GLU A 447 -12.89 -29.64 -9.27
CA GLU A 447 -11.76 -28.88 -9.81
C GLU A 447 -10.47 -29.70 -9.63
N THR A 448 -10.03 -30.35 -10.71
CA THR A 448 -8.74 -31.05 -10.77
C THR A 448 -7.63 -30.03 -11.02
N GLY A 449 -7.05 -29.49 -9.94
CA GLY A 449 -5.90 -28.58 -9.99
C GLY A 449 -4.98 -28.58 -8.77
N GLU A 450 -5.20 -29.43 -7.76
CA GLU A 450 -4.58 -29.29 -6.43
C GLU A 450 -3.14 -29.81 -6.27
N ALA A 451 -2.57 -30.53 -7.26
CA ALA A 451 -1.35 -31.31 -7.00
C ALA A 451 -0.06 -30.47 -6.81
N ASP A 452 0.07 -29.32 -7.48
CA ASP A 452 1.31 -28.53 -7.49
C ASP A 452 1.35 -27.47 -6.37
N GLU A 453 0.22 -26.83 -6.06
CA GLU A 453 0.10 -25.87 -4.95
C GLU A 453 0.31 -26.54 -3.58
N THR A 454 -0.08 -27.81 -3.45
CA THR A 454 0.03 -28.57 -2.19
C THR A 454 1.49 -28.83 -1.78
N MET A 455 2.41 -29.03 -2.73
CA MET A 455 3.83 -29.26 -2.43
C MET A 455 4.55 -27.98 -2.01
N LEU A 456 4.28 -26.84 -2.66
CA LEU A 456 4.84 -25.55 -2.29
C LEU A 456 4.37 -25.12 -0.90
N TYR A 457 3.06 -25.22 -0.63
CA TYR A 457 2.47 -24.89 0.67
C TYR A 457 3.11 -25.72 1.80
N ARG A 458 3.30 -27.02 1.58
CA ARG A 458 3.96 -27.91 2.55
C ARG A 458 5.43 -27.51 2.79
N SER A 459 6.15 -27.13 1.73
CA SER A 459 7.56 -26.70 1.84
C SER A 459 7.71 -25.38 2.58
N ILE A 460 6.83 -24.41 2.31
CA ILE A 460 6.75 -23.13 3.04
C ILE A 460 6.47 -23.40 4.51
N LYS A 461 5.46 -24.21 4.82
CA LYS A 461 5.07 -24.54 6.19
C LYS A 461 6.22 -25.20 6.97
N ASN A 462 6.86 -26.22 6.40
CA ASN A 462 7.99 -26.92 7.03
C ASN A 462 9.18 -25.98 7.27
N PHE A 463 9.39 -24.98 6.40
CA PHE A 463 10.44 -23.98 6.58
C PHE A 463 10.10 -23.00 7.72
N ILE A 464 8.87 -22.51 7.77
CA ILE A 464 8.39 -21.60 8.82
C ILE A 464 8.47 -22.27 10.20
N GLU A 465 8.13 -23.56 10.29
CA GLU A 465 8.15 -24.34 11.54
C GLU A 465 9.55 -24.47 12.17
N GLN A 466 10.63 -24.15 11.44
CA GLN A 466 12.00 -24.11 11.97
C GLN A 466 12.27 -22.90 12.87
N TYR A 467 11.41 -21.88 12.80
CA TYR A 467 11.56 -20.65 13.56
C TYR A 467 10.67 -20.67 14.81
N PRO A 468 11.08 -19.99 15.90
CA PRO A 468 10.22 -19.78 17.06
C PRO A 468 8.85 -19.21 16.68
N LYS A 469 7.78 -19.64 17.37
CA LYS A 469 6.39 -19.24 17.03
C LYS A 469 6.18 -17.73 16.88
N HIS A 470 6.88 -16.92 17.68
CA HIS A 470 6.79 -15.46 17.67
C HIS A 470 7.50 -14.81 16.48
N GLU A 471 8.32 -15.57 15.74
CA GLU A 471 9.03 -15.12 14.54
C GLU A 471 8.32 -15.56 13.25
N GLN A 472 7.57 -16.66 13.31
CA GLN A 472 6.96 -17.33 12.15
C GLN A 472 6.16 -16.38 11.25
N PHE A 473 5.41 -15.44 11.84
CA PHE A 473 4.65 -14.44 11.08
C PHE A 473 5.55 -13.63 10.13
N PHE A 474 6.71 -13.16 10.61
CA PHE A 474 7.63 -12.38 9.79
C PHE A 474 8.24 -13.24 8.69
N ILE A 475 8.66 -14.45 9.03
CA ILE A 475 9.24 -15.40 8.08
C ILE A 475 8.24 -15.72 6.96
N GLU A 476 6.99 -15.99 7.30
CA GLU A 476 5.91 -16.21 6.35
C GLU A 476 5.72 -15.02 5.41
N LYS A 477 5.58 -13.80 5.95
CA LYS A 477 5.41 -12.59 5.12
C LYS A 477 6.61 -12.33 4.22
N ALA A 478 7.83 -12.63 4.68
CA ALA A 478 9.03 -12.46 3.86
C ALA A 478 9.12 -13.49 2.72
N ILE A 479 8.75 -14.75 2.98
CA ILE A 479 8.70 -15.79 1.95
C ILE A 479 7.60 -15.51 0.94
N HIS A 480 6.44 -15.00 1.36
CA HIS A 480 5.41 -14.58 0.40
C HIS A 480 5.89 -13.44 -0.50
N ALA A 481 6.68 -12.51 0.03
CA ALA A 481 7.30 -11.46 -0.77
C ALA A 481 8.40 -12.00 -1.71
N ASN A 482 9.10 -13.08 -1.31
CA ASN A 482 10.13 -13.72 -2.13
C ASN A 482 10.11 -15.27 -2.01
N PRO A 483 9.22 -15.96 -2.75
CA PRO A 483 9.09 -17.42 -2.66
C PRO A 483 10.35 -18.18 -3.08
N ASN A 484 11.19 -17.54 -3.90
CA ASN A 484 12.46 -18.09 -4.37
C ASN A 484 13.50 -18.25 -3.25
N TYR A 485 13.27 -17.67 -2.07
CA TYR A 485 14.15 -17.83 -0.92
C TYR A 485 14.24 -19.30 -0.45
N ILE A 486 13.14 -20.05 -0.59
CA ILE A 486 13.08 -21.48 -0.25
C ILE A 486 13.13 -22.40 -1.49
N ARG A 487 12.79 -21.89 -2.69
CA ARG A 487 12.88 -22.61 -3.97
C ARG A 487 14.25 -22.42 -4.60
N ILE A 488 15.28 -22.90 -3.91
CA ILE A 488 16.68 -22.65 -4.26
C ILE A 488 16.99 -23.12 -5.67
N ASP A 489 16.59 -24.35 -6.02
CA ASP A 489 16.92 -24.94 -7.33
C ASP A 489 16.35 -24.13 -8.49
N GLU A 490 15.09 -23.69 -8.38
CA GLU A 490 14.45 -22.88 -9.40
C GLU A 490 15.06 -21.48 -9.49
N ALA A 491 15.37 -20.88 -8.34
CA ALA A 491 16.07 -19.61 -8.28
C ALA A 491 17.46 -19.70 -8.96
N MET A 492 18.12 -20.85 -8.80
CA MET A 492 19.40 -21.17 -9.41
C MET A 492 19.28 -21.38 -10.92
N ASP A 493 18.28 -22.10 -11.38
CA ASP A 493 18.05 -22.35 -12.80
C ASP A 493 17.65 -21.07 -13.55
N ASP A 494 16.78 -20.24 -12.96
CA ASP A 494 16.46 -18.90 -13.44
C ASP A 494 17.72 -18.03 -13.62
N LEU A 495 18.65 -18.09 -12.64
CA LEU A 495 19.88 -17.32 -12.66
C LEU A 495 20.82 -17.82 -13.76
N LYS A 496 20.97 -19.14 -13.90
CA LYS A 496 21.78 -19.77 -14.96
C LYS A 496 21.25 -19.40 -16.35
N GLU A 497 19.95 -19.59 -16.60
CA GLU A 497 19.32 -19.29 -17.89
C GLU A 497 19.58 -17.83 -18.28
N ARG A 498 19.50 -16.93 -17.30
CA ARG A 498 19.76 -15.51 -17.53
C ARG A 498 21.22 -15.22 -17.86
N VAL A 499 22.17 -15.82 -17.14
CA VAL A 499 23.61 -15.68 -17.44
C VAL A 499 23.89 -16.19 -18.85
N GLU A 500 23.36 -17.36 -19.22
CA GLU A 500 23.48 -17.91 -20.57
C GLU A 500 22.90 -16.99 -21.64
N LYS A 501 21.70 -16.45 -21.40
CA LYS A 501 21.03 -15.52 -22.32
C LYS A 501 21.84 -14.25 -22.55
N ILE A 502 22.50 -13.73 -21.51
CA ILE A 502 23.35 -12.53 -21.61
C ILE A 502 24.67 -12.85 -22.31
N ILE A 503 25.27 -14.01 -22.03
CA ILE A 503 26.46 -14.49 -22.75
C ILE A 503 26.18 -14.60 -24.26
N ARG A 504 24.99 -15.10 -24.63
CA ARG A 504 24.56 -15.24 -26.04
C ARG A 504 24.13 -13.92 -26.69
N SER A 505 24.07 -12.82 -25.95
CA SER A 505 23.66 -11.53 -26.52
C SER A 505 24.81 -10.86 -27.26
N ASP A 506 24.54 -10.34 -28.46
CA ASP A 506 25.54 -9.71 -29.34
C ASP A 506 26.35 -8.61 -28.63
N LYS A 507 25.72 -7.89 -27.71
CA LYS A 507 26.33 -6.81 -26.92
C LYS A 507 27.53 -7.26 -26.08
N HIS A 508 27.56 -8.52 -25.65
CA HIS A 508 28.59 -9.03 -24.74
C HIS A 508 29.46 -10.14 -25.33
N GLN A 509 29.26 -10.48 -26.60
CA GLN A 509 29.96 -11.59 -27.26
C GLN A 509 31.48 -11.38 -27.33
N GLU A 510 31.95 -10.17 -27.57
CA GLU A 510 33.39 -9.84 -27.57
C GLU A 510 34.02 -10.04 -26.19
N TYR A 511 33.33 -9.62 -25.13
CA TYR A 511 33.78 -9.86 -23.76
C TYR A 511 33.76 -11.35 -23.42
N ALA A 512 32.70 -12.07 -23.79
CA ALA A 512 32.58 -13.51 -23.59
C ALA A 512 33.75 -14.27 -24.25
N ASN A 513 34.09 -13.91 -25.50
CA ASN A 513 35.21 -14.52 -26.22
C ASN A 513 36.56 -14.25 -25.53
N ARG A 514 36.76 -13.04 -24.97
CA ARG A 514 37.98 -12.71 -24.21
C ARG A 514 38.10 -13.52 -22.92
N VAL A 515 37.02 -13.64 -22.13
CA VAL A 515 37.03 -14.40 -20.87
C VAL A 515 37.23 -15.89 -21.13
N LYS A 516 36.65 -16.46 -22.20
CA LYS A 516 36.91 -17.85 -22.61
C LYS A 516 38.38 -18.15 -22.90
N ALA A 517 39.16 -17.14 -23.30
CA ALA A 517 40.58 -17.29 -23.57
C ALA A 517 41.46 -17.07 -22.32
N PHE A 518 40.87 -16.76 -21.15
CA PHE A 518 41.64 -16.55 -19.93
C PHE A 518 42.11 -17.89 -19.33
N PRO A 519 43.37 -17.98 -18.89
CA PRO A 519 43.83 -19.11 -18.08
C PRO A 519 43.00 -19.24 -16.80
N LYS A 520 42.84 -20.48 -16.31
CA LYS A 520 42.12 -20.81 -15.07
C LYS A 520 42.46 -19.87 -13.91
N ASP A 521 43.75 -19.70 -13.62
CA ASP A 521 44.24 -18.87 -12.50
C ASP A 521 43.81 -17.40 -12.64
N ARG A 522 43.68 -16.90 -13.87
CA ARG A 522 43.24 -15.54 -14.12
C ARG A 522 41.75 -15.36 -13.81
N ASN A 523 40.92 -16.35 -14.16
CA ASN A 523 39.49 -16.34 -13.79
C ASN A 523 39.33 -16.43 -12.26
N ILE A 524 40.05 -17.35 -11.60
CA ILE A 524 40.00 -17.52 -10.15
C ILE A 524 40.43 -16.23 -9.42
N ASN A 525 41.56 -15.64 -9.81
CA ASN A 525 42.04 -14.40 -9.20
C ASN A 525 41.07 -13.23 -9.40
N TYR A 526 40.42 -13.15 -10.56
CA TYR A 526 39.38 -12.15 -10.80
C TYR A 526 38.17 -12.36 -9.90
N ILE A 527 37.67 -13.59 -9.80
CA ILE A 527 36.54 -13.97 -8.94
C ILE A 527 36.84 -13.58 -7.48
N ARG A 528 38.01 -13.95 -6.96
CA ARG A 528 38.48 -13.60 -5.60
C ARG A 528 38.56 -12.10 -5.36
N SER A 529 39.22 -11.37 -6.26
CA SER A 529 39.35 -9.92 -6.17
C SER A 529 37.97 -9.28 -6.11
N ARG A 530 37.06 -9.74 -6.97
CA ARG A 530 35.72 -9.16 -7.05
C ARG A 530 34.89 -9.46 -5.80
N ILE A 531 34.92 -10.68 -5.26
CA ILE A 531 34.23 -11.02 -4.02
C ILE A 531 34.73 -10.15 -2.86
N LYS A 532 36.05 -10.00 -2.74
CA LYS A 532 36.68 -9.14 -1.73
C LYS A 532 36.27 -7.67 -1.88
N GLU A 533 36.21 -7.17 -3.12
CA GLU A 533 35.74 -5.81 -3.40
C GLU A 533 34.27 -5.61 -3.03
N ILE A 534 33.42 -6.61 -3.29
CA ILE A 534 32.00 -6.54 -2.96
C ILE A 534 31.81 -6.52 -1.42
N GLY A 535 32.67 -7.22 -0.66
CA GLY A 535 32.74 -7.10 0.80
C GLY A 535 31.80 -8.01 1.58
N TYR A 536 31.30 -9.08 0.98
CA TYR A 536 30.53 -10.12 1.68
C TYR A 536 31.43 -11.25 2.19
N SER A 537 31.08 -11.82 3.34
CA SER A 537 31.61 -13.10 3.77
C SER A 537 31.06 -14.22 2.88
N VAL A 538 31.94 -14.99 2.24
CA VAL A 538 31.59 -16.23 1.55
C VAL A 538 31.60 -17.39 2.54
N HIS A 539 30.89 -18.48 2.21
CA HIS A 539 30.98 -19.70 3.00
C HIS A 539 32.44 -20.16 3.16
N PRO A 540 32.86 -20.69 4.33
CA PRO A 540 34.25 -21.01 4.61
C PRO A 540 34.92 -21.95 3.59
N GLU A 541 34.14 -22.80 2.94
CA GLU A 541 34.64 -23.79 1.97
C GLU A 541 34.68 -23.29 0.53
N PHE A 542 34.15 -22.09 0.24
CA PHE A 542 34.09 -21.57 -1.13
C PHE A 542 35.47 -21.41 -1.75
N GLU A 543 36.45 -20.89 -1.00
CA GLU A 543 37.82 -20.71 -1.48
C GLU A 543 38.48 -22.05 -1.84
N ARG A 544 38.24 -23.08 -1.02
CA ARG A 544 38.72 -24.44 -1.28
C ARG A 544 38.07 -24.99 -2.56
N TRP A 545 36.75 -24.89 -2.67
CA TRP A 545 36.03 -25.32 -3.86
C TRP A 545 36.51 -24.60 -5.13
N LEU A 546 36.76 -23.29 -5.06
CA LEU A 546 37.21 -22.49 -6.20
C LEU A 546 38.59 -22.94 -6.72
N ASP A 547 39.50 -23.32 -5.82
CA ASP A 547 40.80 -23.90 -6.19
C ASP A 547 40.66 -25.31 -6.79
N GLU A 548 39.73 -26.11 -6.24
CA GLU A 548 39.49 -27.51 -6.64
C GLU A 548 38.66 -27.64 -7.93
N GLU A 549 37.85 -26.65 -8.31
CA GLU A 549 36.96 -26.67 -9.47
C GLU A 549 37.76 -26.85 -10.77
N GLN A 550 37.40 -27.86 -11.56
CA GLN A 550 38.08 -28.22 -12.81
C GLN A 550 37.29 -27.81 -14.06
N ASN A 551 36.01 -27.48 -13.91
CA ASN A 551 35.15 -27.11 -15.02
C ASN A 551 35.39 -25.65 -15.45
N GLU A 552 36.13 -25.47 -16.54
CA GLU A 552 36.40 -24.14 -17.11
C GLU A 552 35.13 -23.38 -17.52
N ASN A 553 34.06 -24.09 -17.91
CA ASN A 553 32.77 -23.44 -18.19
C ASN A 553 32.14 -22.89 -16.92
N THR A 554 32.20 -23.60 -15.80
CA THR A 554 31.73 -23.10 -14.49
C THR A 554 32.44 -21.80 -14.14
N LEU A 555 33.79 -21.78 -14.20
CA LEU A 555 34.60 -20.60 -13.92
C LEU A 555 34.31 -19.44 -14.89
N PHE A 556 34.11 -19.73 -16.17
CA PHE A 556 33.72 -18.74 -17.18
C PHE A 556 32.37 -18.08 -16.84
N HIS A 557 31.33 -18.86 -16.51
CA HIS A 557 30.01 -18.32 -16.18
C HIS A 557 30.04 -17.52 -14.87
N LEU A 558 30.77 -17.98 -13.85
CA LEU A 558 30.97 -17.26 -12.60
C LEU A 558 31.72 -15.93 -12.80
N HIS A 559 32.80 -15.94 -13.59
CA HIS A 559 33.51 -14.71 -13.97
C HIS A 559 32.57 -13.73 -14.67
N PHE A 560 31.78 -14.22 -15.62
CA PHE A 560 30.88 -13.38 -16.42
C PHE A 560 29.74 -12.79 -15.59
N LEU A 561 29.15 -13.60 -14.72
CA LEU A 561 28.17 -13.21 -13.71
C LEU A 561 28.71 -12.10 -12.80
N LEU A 562 29.96 -12.25 -12.33
CA LEU A 562 30.65 -11.27 -11.48
C LEU A 562 31.05 -9.98 -12.21
N ALA A 563 31.49 -10.09 -13.46
CA ALA A 563 31.97 -8.97 -14.26
C ALA A 563 30.84 -8.09 -14.80
N LEU A 564 29.75 -8.71 -15.26
CA LEU A 564 28.58 -7.99 -15.77
C LEU A 564 27.62 -7.59 -14.67
N LYS A 565 27.99 -7.80 -13.40
CA LYS A 565 27.18 -7.33 -12.29
C LYS A 565 25.75 -7.88 -12.34
N LEU A 566 25.59 -9.12 -12.82
CA LEU A 566 24.24 -9.68 -13.00
C LEU A 566 23.55 -9.95 -11.65
N TYR A 567 24.33 -9.90 -10.57
CA TYR A 567 23.90 -9.88 -9.18
C TYR A 567 23.47 -8.49 -8.66
N ASP A 568 23.84 -7.38 -9.31
CA ASP A 568 23.59 -6.01 -8.82
C ASP A 568 22.15 -5.53 -9.07
N ARG A 569 21.33 -6.29 -9.78
CA ARG A 569 19.90 -6.00 -9.76
C ARG A 569 19.35 -6.50 -8.44
N ASP A 570 18.53 -5.67 -7.82
CA ASP A 570 17.61 -6.12 -6.78
C ASP A 570 16.89 -7.40 -7.26
N ALA A 571 16.40 -8.33 -6.46
CA ALA A 571 15.95 -9.67 -6.86
C ALA A 571 17.04 -10.65 -7.38
N HIS A 572 18.13 -10.26 -8.04
CA HIS A 572 19.16 -11.22 -8.47
C HIS A 572 20.26 -11.44 -7.44
N PHE A 573 20.53 -10.47 -6.58
CA PHE A 573 21.49 -10.65 -5.49
C PHE A 573 21.07 -11.75 -4.50
N ALA A 574 19.77 -11.83 -4.16
CA ALA A 574 19.23 -12.88 -3.28
C ALA A 574 19.45 -14.28 -3.89
N ARG A 575 19.24 -14.41 -5.21
CA ARG A 575 19.49 -15.64 -5.98
C ARG A 575 20.98 -15.95 -6.09
N PHE A 576 21.81 -14.92 -6.24
CA PHE A 576 23.26 -15.03 -6.35
C PHE A 576 23.93 -15.44 -5.04
N ARG A 577 23.35 -15.12 -3.88
CA ARG A 577 23.92 -15.52 -2.59
C ARG A 577 23.42 -16.88 -2.10
N LEU A 578 22.32 -17.41 -2.64
CA LEU A 578 21.99 -18.83 -2.48
C LEU A 578 23.15 -19.74 -2.94
N LEU A 579 23.90 -19.32 -3.96
CA LEU A 579 25.17 -19.95 -4.33
C LEU A 579 26.13 -19.96 -3.13
N TRP A 580 26.49 -18.80 -2.60
CA TRP A 580 27.63 -18.59 -1.70
C TRP A 580 27.40 -18.79 -0.21
N ASP A 581 26.17 -18.71 0.29
CA ASP A 581 25.88 -18.88 1.72
C ASP A 581 25.53 -20.33 2.07
N LYS A 582 25.02 -21.10 1.11
CA LYS A 582 24.41 -22.42 1.34
C LYS A 582 25.11 -23.60 0.66
N GLY A 583 26.30 -23.42 0.10
CA GLY A 583 26.98 -24.53 -0.59
C GLY A 583 26.57 -24.73 -2.04
N ASN A 584 25.62 -23.95 -2.58
CA ASN A 584 25.01 -24.27 -3.86
C ASN A 584 25.86 -23.88 -5.08
N TRP A 585 27.08 -23.38 -4.90
CA TRP A 585 28.04 -23.21 -6.00
C TRP A 585 28.36 -24.54 -6.70
N GLU A 586 28.25 -25.67 -6.00
CA GLU A 586 28.41 -27.01 -6.58
C GLU A 586 27.29 -27.34 -7.57
N HIS A 587 26.08 -26.82 -7.34
CA HIS A 587 24.95 -26.94 -8.26
C HIS A 587 25.09 -26.07 -9.51
N TRP A 588 26.13 -25.23 -9.61
CA TRP A 588 26.45 -24.45 -10.81
C TRP A 588 27.12 -25.29 -11.90
N GLN A 589 27.35 -26.59 -11.69
CA GLN A 589 27.80 -27.49 -12.75
C GLN A 589 26.84 -27.44 -13.93
N VAL A 590 27.26 -26.76 -15.00
CA VAL A 590 26.50 -26.68 -16.25
C VAL A 590 26.47 -28.10 -16.82
N SER A 591 25.30 -28.74 -16.78
CA SER A 591 25.15 -30.03 -17.43
C SER A 591 25.41 -29.84 -18.92
N ALA A 592 26.28 -30.65 -19.52
CA ALA A 592 26.57 -30.61 -20.96
C ALA A 592 25.34 -30.96 -21.84
N LYS A 593 24.16 -31.16 -21.24
CA LYS A 593 22.90 -31.45 -21.92
C LYS A 593 22.18 -30.16 -22.31
N THR A 594 22.78 -29.41 -23.22
CA THR A 594 22.00 -28.48 -24.06
C THR A 594 22.52 -28.53 -25.49
N ARG A 595 21.96 -29.50 -26.23
CA ARG A 595 21.78 -29.56 -27.68
C ARG A 595 23.03 -29.32 -28.53
N SER A 596 23.56 -30.42 -29.07
CA SER A 596 24.14 -30.46 -30.41
C SER A 596 23.16 -29.87 -31.43
N ILE A 597 23.24 -28.55 -31.66
CA ILE A 597 22.70 -27.93 -32.86
C ILE A 597 23.80 -28.06 -33.90
N ASN A 598 23.59 -28.97 -34.85
CA ASN A 598 24.48 -29.23 -35.98
C ASN A 598 24.93 -27.92 -36.63
N TRP A 599 26.20 -27.58 -36.43
CA TRP A 599 26.95 -26.67 -37.27
C TRP A 599 27.73 -27.52 -38.28
N SER A 600 27.07 -27.89 -39.37
CA SER A 600 27.74 -28.36 -40.58
C SER A 600 27.35 -27.43 -41.73
N GLY A 601 28.00 -26.27 -41.78
CA GLY A 601 28.11 -25.49 -43.00
C GLY A 601 29.34 -25.98 -43.76
N GLU A 602 29.19 -27.05 -44.53
CA GLU A 602 30.16 -27.36 -45.59
C GLU A 602 29.64 -26.85 -46.93
N LYS A 603 30.54 -26.09 -47.57
CA LYS A 603 30.39 -25.50 -48.90
C LYS A 603 30.29 -26.60 -49.95
N GLY A 604 29.54 -26.30 -51.00
CA GLY A 604 29.16 -27.26 -52.03
C GLY A 604 30.30 -27.73 -52.95
N ILE A 605 29.90 -28.63 -53.86
CA ILE A 605 29.97 -28.51 -55.33
C ILE A 605 29.44 -29.85 -55.86
N LEU A 606 28.39 -29.82 -56.69
CA LEU A 606 28.04 -30.91 -57.59
C LEU A 606 28.53 -30.54 -59.00
N PRO A 607 29.00 -31.51 -59.82
CA PRO A 607 28.86 -31.40 -61.26
C PRO A 607 27.40 -31.60 -61.70
#